data_AF-A0A969UAI2-F1
#
_entry.id   AF-A0A969UAI2-F1
#
_cell.length_a   1.000
_cell.length_b   1.000
_cell.length_c   1.000
_cell.angle_alpha   90.00
_cell.angle_beta   90.00
_cell.angle_gamma   90.00
#
_symmetry.space_group_name_H-M   'P 1'
#
loop_
_entity.id
_entity.type
_entity.pdbx_description
1 polymer ?
#
loop_
_entity_poly.entity_id
_entity_poly.type
_entity_poly.pdbx_seq_one_letter_code
_entity_poly.pdbx_strand_id
1 'polypeptide(L)'
;MLEVYIRLGVEWDFVDCDRTNPNVGYAYDSANYREEEIARYWADLAALDTDSDLESLVAAVAQAKVAVTNTATELDSARANYDRSQTHEHGEALKSAQAAATAAPTAYNVAVKALMDAKAGKLARTAPRKRIYFDGKTIAEQQLPDELIELALVKDTIVNLPAQAANWVNRWIASSGLLSMEATDGLKPIFWFVVKPQADRASLNQFYDFYNAHQGKALVVLVKSRPTAECSWENYFTELDLQFIVERQIVCVEIANLELNEATNLLLHKDHMRFCDLLDLVPTPEFGITKLRRVRSYVDACVATILATKLLPEVTGTVRKQSTKVKKEEATNG
;
A
#
# COMPACT_ATOMS: atom_id res chain seq x y z
N MET A 1 2.28 2.61 -4.39
CA MET A 1 1.11 2.85 -3.52
C MET A 1 0.58 1.58 -2.88
N LEU A 2 0.06 0.61 -3.65
CA LEU A 2 -0.51 -0.65 -3.09
C LEU A 2 0.43 -1.34 -2.09
N GLU A 3 1.69 -1.53 -2.47
CA GLU A 3 2.69 -2.15 -1.60
C GLU A 3 2.91 -1.41 -0.28
N VAL A 4 2.77 -0.08 -0.28
CA VAL A 4 2.94 0.70 0.95
C VAL A 4 1.88 0.30 1.95
N TYR A 5 0.61 0.29 1.53
CA TYR A 5 -0.50 -0.10 2.39
C TYR A 5 -0.40 -1.55 2.86
N ILE A 6 0.05 -2.45 1.98
CA ILE A 6 0.35 -3.85 2.32
C ILE A 6 1.35 -3.93 3.48
N ARG A 7 2.48 -3.23 3.36
CA ARG A 7 3.56 -3.26 4.36
C ARG A 7 3.20 -2.54 5.65
N LEU A 8 2.36 -1.51 5.55
CA LEU A 8 1.83 -0.82 6.71
C LEU A 8 0.78 -1.67 7.45
N GLY A 9 0.29 -2.76 6.85
CA GLY A 9 -0.79 -3.57 7.42
C GLY A 9 -2.08 -2.77 7.60
N VAL A 10 -2.24 -1.69 6.84
CA VAL A 10 -3.44 -0.85 6.85
C VAL A 10 -4.48 -1.55 6.00
N GLU A 11 -5.74 -1.52 6.44
CA GLU A 11 -6.83 -2.03 5.64
C GLU A 11 -7.14 -1.02 4.53
N TRP A 12 -7.17 -1.46 3.27
CA TRP A 12 -7.47 -0.59 2.14
C TRP A 12 -8.39 -1.29 1.13
N ASP A 13 -9.12 -0.48 0.36
CA ASP A 13 -9.89 -0.94 -0.80
C ASP A 13 -9.20 -0.51 -2.08
N PHE A 14 -9.12 -1.44 -3.05
CA PHE A 14 -8.63 -1.13 -4.38
C PHE A 14 -9.79 -0.84 -5.31
N VAL A 15 -9.70 0.27 -6.01
CA VAL A 15 -10.58 0.55 -7.14
C VAL A 15 -9.76 0.75 -8.40
N ASP A 16 -9.91 -0.18 -9.34
CA ASP A 16 -9.29 -0.06 -10.66
C ASP A 16 -10.29 0.49 -11.68
N CYS A 17 -9.92 1.61 -12.30
CA CYS A 17 -10.82 2.40 -13.13
C CYS A 17 -10.50 2.37 -14.62
N ASP A 18 -9.54 1.55 -15.03
CA ASP A 18 -9.17 1.47 -16.43
C ASP A 18 -10.16 0.61 -17.22
N ARG A 19 -10.85 1.23 -18.18
CA ARG A 19 -11.78 0.59 -19.13
C ARG A 19 -11.04 -0.21 -20.22
N THR A 20 -9.77 0.08 -20.45
CA THR A 20 -8.99 -0.46 -21.59
C THR A 20 -7.74 -1.23 -21.19
N ASN A 21 -7.19 -0.98 -19.99
CA ASN A 21 -5.94 -1.58 -19.49
C ASN A 21 -5.85 -1.56 -17.96
N PRO A 22 -6.35 -2.56 -17.23
CA PRO A 22 -6.00 -2.68 -15.81
C PRO A 22 -4.48 -2.81 -15.72
N ASN A 23 -3.82 -1.71 -15.34
CA ASN A 23 -2.38 -1.39 -15.37
C ASN A 23 -1.86 -0.60 -16.58
N VAL A 24 -1.31 0.57 -16.26
CA VAL A 24 -0.67 1.54 -17.15
C VAL A 24 0.45 0.89 -17.98
N GLY A 25 0.17 0.47 -19.22
CA GLY A 25 1.18 -0.09 -20.12
C GLY A 25 0.69 -0.93 -21.32
N TYR A 26 -0.06 -0.30 -22.24
CA TYR A 26 -0.41 -0.72 -23.63
C TYR A 26 -1.64 -1.60 -23.91
N ALA A 27 -2.31 -1.25 -25.03
CA ALA A 27 -3.69 -1.54 -25.45
C ALA A 27 -3.99 -2.97 -25.95
N TYR A 28 -5.11 -3.56 -25.49
CA TYR A 28 -5.69 -4.79 -26.07
C TYR A 28 -7.23 -4.88 -26.01
N ASP A 29 -7.76 -5.78 -26.85
CA ASP A 29 -9.17 -5.98 -27.23
C ASP A 29 -10.06 -6.58 -26.11
N SER A 30 -11.25 -6.00 -25.97
CA SER A 30 -12.33 -6.35 -25.04
C SER A 30 -12.79 -7.82 -25.05
N ALA A 31 -12.54 -8.58 -26.12
CA ALA A 31 -12.99 -9.97 -26.26
C ALA A 31 -12.26 -11.00 -25.35
N ASN A 32 -11.18 -10.61 -24.68
CA ASN A 32 -10.34 -11.53 -23.88
C ASN A 32 -10.68 -11.59 -22.38
N TYR A 33 -11.64 -10.81 -21.88
CA TYR A 33 -12.02 -10.86 -20.46
C TYR A 33 -13.11 -11.91 -20.22
N ARG A 34 -12.74 -13.08 -19.66
CA ARG A 34 -13.68 -14.16 -19.32
C ARG A 34 -14.00 -14.17 -17.82
N GLU A 35 -15.29 -14.31 -17.50
CA GLU A 35 -15.84 -14.53 -16.14
C GLU A 35 -15.14 -15.66 -15.36
N GLU A 36 -14.52 -16.59 -16.10
CA GLU A 36 -13.73 -17.72 -15.58
C GLU A 36 -12.52 -17.27 -14.73
N GLU A 37 -11.88 -16.14 -15.02
CA GLU A 37 -10.75 -15.64 -14.22
C GLU A 37 -11.19 -15.06 -12.87
N ILE A 38 -12.38 -14.45 -12.83
CA ILE A 38 -13.00 -13.96 -11.60
C ILE A 38 -13.43 -15.15 -10.74
N ALA A 39 -14.03 -16.18 -11.34
CA ALA A 39 -14.39 -17.42 -10.64
C ALA A 39 -13.16 -18.15 -10.07
N ARG A 40 -12.04 -18.18 -10.81
CA ARG A 40 -10.77 -18.76 -10.34
C ARG A 40 -10.18 -17.97 -9.17
N TYR A 41 -10.23 -16.64 -9.22
CA TYR A 41 -9.82 -15.77 -8.12
C TYR A 41 -10.64 -16.04 -6.83
N TRP A 42 -11.96 -16.21 -6.94
CA TRP A 42 -12.81 -16.55 -5.78
C TRP A 42 -12.57 -17.98 -5.26
N ALA A 43 -12.28 -18.94 -6.13
CA ALA A 43 -11.91 -20.30 -5.74
C ALA A 43 -10.56 -20.34 -5.02
N ASP A 44 -9.58 -19.57 -5.49
CA ASP A 44 -8.27 -19.41 -4.84
C ASP A 44 -8.42 -18.72 -3.47
N LEU A 45 -9.37 -17.77 -3.33
CA LEU A 45 -9.73 -17.13 -2.05
C LEU A 45 -10.36 -18.11 -1.05
N ALA A 46 -11.24 -18.99 -1.52
CA ALA A 46 -11.88 -20.00 -0.67
C ALA A 46 -10.90 -21.08 -0.19
N ALA A 47 -9.87 -21.40 -0.99
CA ALA A 47 -8.81 -22.32 -0.60
C ALA A 47 -7.83 -21.73 0.45
N LEU A 48 -7.80 -20.40 0.60
CA LEU A 48 -6.95 -19.69 1.56
C LEU A 48 -7.54 -19.61 2.98
N ASP A 49 -8.84 -19.90 3.17
CA ASP A 49 -9.53 -19.84 4.47
C ASP A 49 -9.21 -21.06 5.38
N THR A 50 -8.50 -22.06 4.85
CA THR A 50 -8.10 -23.30 5.55
C THR A 50 -6.59 -23.43 5.75
N ASP A 51 -5.85 -22.32 5.69
CA ASP A 51 -4.41 -22.35 5.51
C ASP A 51 -3.64 -22.64 6.82
N SER A 52 -3.28 -23.92 6.99
CA SER A 52 -2.53 -24.50 8.11
C SER A 52 -1.26 -23.74 8.49
N ASP A 53 -0.67 -23.00 7.54
CA ASP A 53 0.56 -22.25 7.76
C ASP A 53 0.36 -21.06 8.70
N LEU A 54 -0.80 -20.39 8.65
CA LEU A 54 -1.12 -19.29 9.58
C LEU A 54 -1.33 -19.82 11.00
N GLU A 55 -2.01 -20.95 11.15
CA GLU A 55 -2.22 -21.60 12.45
C GLU A 55 -0.89 -22.02 13.08
N SER A 56 0.03 -22.55 12.27
CA SER A 56 1.38 -22.90 12.73
C SER A 56 2.19 -21.69 13.21
N LEU A 57 2.06 -20.53 12.53
CA LEU A 57 2.73 -19.29 12.92
C LEU A 57 2.12 -18.67 14.19
N VAL A 58 0.78 -18.73 14.34
CA VAL A 58 0.10 -18.31 15.57
C VAL A 58 0.53 -19.19 16.74
N ALA A 59 0.63 -20.51 16.53
CA ALA A 59 1.14 -21.43 17.54
C ALA A 59 2.61 -21.14 17.90
N ALA A 60 3.46 -20.82 16.92
CA ALA A 60 4.86 -20.45 17.15
C ALA A 60 4.99 -19.15 17.97
N VAL A 61 4.18 -18.13 17.70
CA VAL A 61 4.15 -16.89 18.50
C VAL A 61 3.69 -17.18 19.94
N ALA A 62 2.66 -18.02 20.10
CA ALA A 62 2.17 -18.42 21.43
C ALA A 62 3.26 -19.17 22.22
N GLN A 63 3.96 -20.12 21.59
CA GLN A 63 5.07 -20.85 22.22
C GLN A 63 6.24 -19.93 22.59
N ALA A 64 6.63 -19.01 21.69
CA ALA A 64 7.69 -18.06 21.97
C ALA A 64 7.33 -17.10 23.13
N LYS A 65 6.05 -16.70 23.23
CA LYS A 65 5.55 -15.88 24.34
C LYS A 65 5.65 -16.62 25.68
N VAL A 66 5.25 -17.89 25.71
CA VAL A 66 5.37 -18.75 26.90
C VAL A 66 6.84 -18.89 27.30
N ALA A 67 7.76 -19.08 26.34
CA ALA A 67 9.19 -19.16 26.62
C ALA A 67 9.75 -17.87 27.26
N VAL A 68 9.31 -16.69 26.81
CA VAL A 68 9.68 -15.41 27.45
C VAL A 68 9.20 -15.33 28.91
N THR A 69 7.96 -15.77 29.18
CA THR A 69 7.42 -15.79 30.56
C THR A 69 8.16 -16.78 31.45
N ASN A 70 8.48 -17.98 30.96
CA ASN A 70 9.19 -19.00 31.72
C ASN A 70 10.63 -18.57 32.04
N THR A 71 11.35 -18.05 31.04
CA THR A 71 12.74 -17.58 31.24
C THR A 71 12.83 -16.39 32.20
N ALA A 72 11.84 -15.50 32.23
CA ALA A 72 11.74 -14.44 33.23
C ALA A 72 11.56 -15.03 34.66
N THR A 73 10.67 -16.02 34.80
CA THR A 73 10.42 -16.68 36.09
C THR A 73 11.65 -17.46 36.59
N GLU A 74 12.37 -18.11 35.68
CA GLU A 74 13.63 -18.81 35.98
C GLU A 74 14.73 -17.85 36.40
N LEU A 75 14.83 -16.69 35.73
CA LEU A 75 15.78 -15.64 36.10
C LEU A 75 15.53 -15.11 37.51
N ASP A 76 14.27 -14.82 37.86
CA ASP A 76 13.89 -14.38 39.20
C ASP A 76 14.22 -15.44 40.26
N SER A 77 13.95 -16.71 39.95
CA SER A 77 14.27 -17.84 40.83
C SER A 77 15.78 -18.03 41.00
N ALA A 78 16.56 -17.95 39.93
CA ALA A 78 18.01 -18.06 39.96
C ALA A 78 18.64 -16.91 40.76
N ARG A 79 18.12 -15.69 40.62
CA ARG A 79 18.55 -14.52 41.38
C ARG A 79 18.28 -14.70 42.87
N ALA A 80 17.08 -15.14 43.25
CA ALA A 80 16.72 -15.42 44.64
C ALA A 80 17.57 -16.54 45.25
N ASN A 81 17.99 -17.53 44.48
CA ASN A 81 18.88 -18.61 44.94
C ASN A 81 20.32 -18.13 45.15
N TYR A 82 20.83 -17.31 44.22
CA TYR A 82 22.15 -16.71 44.34
C TYR A 82 22.23 -15.76 45.54
N ASP A 83 21.23 -14.89 45.73
CA ASP A 83 21.18 -13.94 46.85
C ASP A 83 21.17 -14.66 48.21
N ARG A 84 20.59 -15.87 48.29
CA ARG A 84 20.54 -16.69 49.51
C ARG A 84 21.85 -17.41 49.84
N SER A 85 22.53 -17.98 48.86
CA SER A 85 23.67 -18.88 49.12
C SER A 85 25.04 -18.29 48.75
N GLN A 86 25.07 -17.36 47.79
CA GLN A 86 26.28 -16.83 47.15
C GLN A 86 27.28 -17.90 46.69
N THR A 87 26.81 -19.11 46.35
CA THR A 87 27.67 -20.20 45.87
C THR A 87 28.06 -20.01 44.41
N HIS A 88 29.24 -20.52 44.03
CA HIS A 88 29.70 -20.52 42.63
C HIS A 88 28.67 -21.21 41.70
N GLU A 89 28.08 -22.32 42.14
CA GLU A 89 27.06 -23.06 41.39
C GLU A 89 25.82 -22.19 41.09
N HIS A 90 25.30 -21.47 42.08
CA HIS A 90 24.17 -20.57 41.85
C HIS A 90 24.55 -19.35 41.00
N GLY A 91 25.82 -18.92 41.06
CA GLY A 91 26.35 -17.88 40.18
C GLY A 91 26.36 -18.29 38.71
N GLU A 92 26.76 -19.53 38.41
CA GLU A 92 26.72 -20.09 37.04
C GLU A 92 25.27 -20.29 36.57
N ALA A 93 24.37 -20.75 37.45
CA ALA A 93 22.93 -20.85 37.13
C ALA A 93 22.30 -19.48 36.82
N LEU A 94 22.66 -18.43 37.57
CA LEU A 94 22.20 -17.06 37.31
C LEU A 94 22.69 -16.54 35.96
N LYS A 95 23.98 -16.75 35.63
CA LYS A 95 24.53 -16.37 34.31
C LYS A 95 23.80 -17.07 33.17
N SER A 96 23.52 -18.37 33.31
CA SER A 96 22.78 -19.15 32.33
C SER A 96 21.36 -18.63 32.13
N ALA A 97 20.64 -18.35 33.23
CA ALA A 97 19.30 -17.78 33.19
C ALA A 97 19.28 -16.37 32.56
N GLN A 98 20.29 -15.54 32.84
CA GLN A 98 20.46 -14.22 32.21
C GLN A 98 20.66 -14.32 30.69
N ALA A 99 21.48 -15.27 30.23
CA ALA A 99 21.67 -15.51 28.81
C ALA A 99 20.37 -15.96 28.13
N ALA A 100 19.61 -16.88 28.75
CA ALA A 100 18.32 -17.33 28.25
C ALA A 100 17.26 -16.21 28.19
N ALA A 101 17.16 -15.40 29.25
CA ALA A 101 16.26 -14.25 29.32
C ALA A 101 16.62 -13.15 28.30
N THR A 102 17.89 -13.06 27.88
CA THR A 102 18.33 -12.16 26.81
C THR A 102 17.94 -12.70 25.42
N ALA A 103 17.99 -14.01 25.21
CA ALA A 103 17.70 -14.65 23.93
C ALA A 103 16.19 -14.78 23.64
N ALA A 104 15.36 -15.06 24.64
CA ALA A 104 13.93 -15.34 24.46
C ALA A 104 13.13 -14.18 23.82
N PRO A 105 13.33 -12.90 24.18
CA PRO A 105 12.67 -11.78 23.50
C PRO A 105 13.02 -11.68 22.02
N THR A 106 14.24 -12.06 21.64
CA THR A 106 14.68 -12.08 20.24
C THR A 106 13.88 -13.12 19.44
N ALA A 107 13.73 -14.33 19.97
CA ALA A 107 12.92 -15.37 19.34
C ALA A 107 11.44 -14.99 19.21
N TYR A 108 10.86 -14.35 20.24
CA TYR A 108 9.49 -13.82 20.19
C TYR A 108 9.32 -12.76 19.11
N ASN A 109 10.24 -11.79 19.03
CA ASN A 109 10.19 -10.74 18.02
C ASN A 109 10.33 -11.29 16.59
N VAL A 110 11.17 -12.32 16.39
CA VAL A 110 11.29 -13.02 15.10
C VAL A 110 9.98 -13.72 14.73
N ALA A 111 9.34 -14.43 15.67
CA ALA A 111 8.07 -15.12 15.43
C ALA A 111 6.92 -14.12 15.14
N VAL A 112 6.84 -13.02 15.90
CA VAL A 112 5.84 -11.96 15.66
C VAL A 112 6.05 -11.33 14.29
N LYS A 113 7.31 -11.02 13.92
CA LYS A 113 7.62 -10.50 12.60
C LYS A 113 7.22 -11.47 11.50
N ALA A 114 7.49 -12.77 11.63
CA ALA A 114 7.08 -13.79 10.66
C ALA A 114 5.55 -13.86 10.52
N LEU A 115 4.80 -13.80 11.62
CA LEU A 115 3.34 -13.77 11.59
C LEU A 115 2.80 -12.49 10.93
N MET A 116 3.38 -11.33 11.23
CA MET A 116 2.99 -10.06 10.63
C MET A 116 3.33 -10.01 9.14
N ASP A 117 4.50 -10.50 8.74
CA ASP A 117 4.91 -10.62 7.34
C ASP A 117 3.97 -11.58 6.59
N ALA A 118 3.58 -12.71 7.19
CA ALA A 118 2.61 -13.65 6.61
C ALA A 118 1.19 -13.06 6.53
N LYS A 119 0.74 -12.32 7.55
CA LYS A 119 -0.56 -11.63 7.54
C LYS A 119 -0.59 -10.50 6.51
N ALA A 120 0.48 -9.71 6.40
CA ALA A 120 0.61 -8.66 5.40
C ALA A 120 0.61 -9.23 3.98
N GLY A 121 1.36 -10.33 3.76
CA GLY A 121 1.33 -11.07 2.50
C GLY A 121 -0.07 -11.62 2.16
N LYS A 122 -0.85 -12.04 3.17
CA LYS A 122 -2.23 -12.52 2.97
C LYS A 122 -3.24 -11.40 2.75
N LEU A 123 -3.19 -10.30 3.51
CA LEU A 123 -4.03 -9.11 3.28
C LEU A 123 -3.79 -8.52 1.88
N ALA A 124 -2.55 -8.51 1.41
CA ALA A 124 -2.17 -8.07 0.07
C ALA A 124 -2.78 -8.88 -1.09
N ARG A 125 -3.03 -10.17 -0.83
CA ARG A 125 -3.51 -11.13 -1.83
C ARG A 125 -5.03 -11.20 -1.88
N THR A 126 -5.72 -10.86 -0.80
CA THR A 126 -7.16 -11.12 -0.61
C THR A 126 -8.04 -9.88 -0.49
N ALA A 127 -7.47 -8.67 -0.42
CA ALA A 127 -8.29 -7.45 -0.45
C ALA A 127 -9.17 -7.44 -1.72
N PRO A 128 -10.51 -7.46 -1.58
CA PRO A 128 -11.40 -7.56 -2.73
C PRO A 128 -11.18 -6.36 -3.63
N ARG A 129 -10.82 -6.63 -4.89
CA ARG A 129 -10.69 -5.58 -5.90
C ARG A 129 -12.07 -5.22 -6.39
N LYS A 130 -12.51 -4.00 -6.11
CA LYS A 130 -13.70 -3.47 -6.74
C LYS A 130 -13.28 -2.87 -8.08
N ARG A 131 -13.79 -3.42 -9.19
CA ARG A 131 -13.59 -2.80 -10.51
C ARG A 131 -14.74 -1.87 -10.78
N ILE A 132 -14.43 -0.62 -11.08
CA ILE A 132 -15.39 0.45 -11.26
C ILE A 132 -15.04 1.15 -12.57
N TYR A 133 -15.91 1.09 -13.57
CA TYR A 133 -15.59 1.61 -14.91
C TYR A 133 -15.90 3.10 -15.02
N PHE A 134 -14.85 3.92 -15.21
CA PHE A 134 -15.00 5.33 -15.58
C PHE A 134 -15.37 5.44 -17.06
N ASP A 135 -16.67 5.38 -17.36
CA ASP A 135 -17.18 5.74 -18.66
C ASP A 135 -18.22 6.86 -18.57
N GLY A 136 -18.48 7.49 -19.72
CA GLY A 136 -19.38 8.63 -19.79
C GLY A 136 -20.83 8.31 -19.37
N LYS A 137 -21.22 7.03 -19.35
CA LYS A 137 -22.55 6.59 -18.92
C LYS A 137 -22.61 6.46 -17.39
N THR A 138 -21.68 5.74 -16.78
CA THR A 138 -21.67 5.52 -15.32
C THR A 138 -21.46 6.80 -14.52
N ILE A 139 -20.70 7.75 -15.07
CA ILE A 139 -20.46 9.06 -14.44
C ILE A 139 -21.67 9.99 -14.64
N ALA A 140 -22.33 9.95 -15.80
CA ALA A 140 -23.54 10.72 -16.06
C ALA A 140 -24.71 10.24 -15.17
N GLU A 141 -24.76 8.95 -14.84
CA GLU A 141 -25.74 8.37 -13.94
C GLU A 141 -25.41 8.58 -12.44
N GLN A 142 -24.30 9.25 -12.10
CA GLN A 142 -23.86 9.57 -10.73
C GLN A 142 -23.72 8.38 -9.75
N GLN A 143 -23.81 7.14 -10.21
CA GLN A 143 -23.69 5.97 -9.34
C GLN A 143 -22.26 5.72 -8.86
N LEU A 144 -21.28 6.12 -9.69
CA LEU A 144 -19.86 5.88 -9.48
C LEU A 144 -19.19 6.85 -8.47
N PRO A 145 -19.50 8.17 -8.52
CA PRO A 145 -19.00 9.15 -7.56
C PRO A 145 -19.34 8.83 -6.10
N ASP A 146 -20.59 8.48 -5.85
CA ASP A 146 -21.11 8.32 -4.49
C ASP A 146 -20.57 7.04 -3.86
N GLU A 147 -20.54 5.95 -4.63
CA GLU A 147 -20.01 4.67 -4.18
C GLU A 147 -18.51 4.76 -3.80
N LEU A 148 -17.71 5.50 -4.58
CA LEU A 148 -16.30 5.74 -4.26
C LEU A 148 -16.11 6.54 -2.97
N ILE A 149 -16.96 7.55 -2.76
CA ILE A 149 -16.92 8.40 -1.56
C ILE A 149 -17.36 7.59 -0.35
N GLU A 150 -18.44 6.82 -0.45
CA GLU A 150 -18.94 5.95 0.63
C GLU A 150 -17.87 4.94 1.08
N LEU A 151 -17.16 4.32 0.12
CA LEU A 151 -16.03 3.44 0.43
C LEU A 151 -14.93 4.20 1.18
N ALA A 152 -14.54 5.37 0.67
CA ALA A 152 -13.45 6.17 1.23
C ALA A 152 -13.77 6.77 2.62
N LEU A 153 -15.05 6.93 2.95
CA LEU A 153 -15.51 7.33 4.29
C LEU A 153 -15.35 6.22 5.32
N VAL A 154 -15.54 4.95 4.90
CA VAL A 154 -15.38 3.79 5.79
C VAL A 154 -13.90 3.44 5.96
N LYS A 155 -13.13 3.46 4.86
CA LYS A 155 -11.81 2.84 4.80
C LYS A 155 -10.90 3.54 3.79
N ASP A 156 -9.59 3.47 3.99
CA ASP A 156 -8.65 4.07 3.03
C ASP A 156 -8.80 3.40 1.66
N THR A 157 -9.00 4.23 0.63
CA THR A 157 -9.33 3.74 -0.71
C THR A 157 -8.29 4.23 -1.71
N ILE A 158 -7.71 3.29 -2.47
CA ILE A 158 -6.77 3.59 -3.55
C ILE A 158 -7.52 3.47 -4.87
N VAL A 159 -7.64 4.58 -5.58
CA VAL A 159 -8.28 4.63 -6.90
C VAL A 159 -7.20 4.75 -7.96
N ASN A 160 -7.05 3.73 -8.80
CA ASN A 160 -6.17 3.76 -9.97
C ASN A 160 -6.91 4.38 -11.15
N LEU A 161 -6.52 5.58 -11.56
CA LEU A 161 -7.15 6.32 -12.64
C LEU A 161 -6.21 6.40 -13.86
N PRO A 162 -6.64 5.95 -15.04
CA PRO A 162 -5.83 6.08 -16.24
C PRO A 162 -5.79 7.53 -16.73
N ALA A 163 -4.71 7.94 -17.39
CA ALA A 163 -4.54 9.31 -17.87
C ALA A 163 -5.66 9.75 -18.84
N GLN A 164 -6.22 8.81 -19.61
CA GLN A 164 -7.33 9.05 -20.53
C GLN A 164 -8.63 9.43 -19.81
N ALA A 165 -8.77 9.08 -18.53
CA ALA A 165 -9.92 9.44 -17.72
C ALA A 165 -9.83 10.86 -17.14
N ALA A 166 -8.75 11.62 -17.39
CA ALA A 166 -8.54 12.95 -16.78
C ALA A 166 -9.75 13.88 -16.91
N ASN A 167 -10.37 13.96 -18.10
CA ASN A 167 -11.57 14.80 -18.31
C ASN A 167 -12.76 14.36 -17.45
N TRP A 168 -12.97 13.05 -17.34
CA TRP A 168 -14.06 12.46 -16.57
C TRP A 168 -13.84 12.60 -15.07
N VAL A 169 -12.60 12.37 -14.63
CA VAL A 169 -12.16 12.56 -13.25
C VAL A 169 -12.31 14.02 -12.84
N ASN A 170 -11.91 14.98 -13.69
CA ASN A 170 -12.07 16.39 -13.40
C ASN A 170 -13.53 16.80 -13.24
N ARG A 171 -14.41 16.29 -14.11
CA ARG A 171 -15.87 16.50 -13.98
C ARG A 171 -16.40 15.89 -12.69
N TRP A 172 -16.01 14.66 -12.38
CA TRP A 172 -16.40 13.98 -11.17
C TRP A 172 -15.97 14.75 -9.91
N ILE A 173 -14.71 15.18 -9.81
CA ILE A 173 -14.21 15.96 -8.67
C ILE A 173 -15.00 17.27 -8.53
N ALA A 174 -15.27 17.94 -9.65
CA ALA A 174 -16.03 19.19 -9.65
C ALA A 174 -17.50 19.01 -9.24
N SER A 175 -18.15 17.89 -9.64
CA SER A 175 -19.57 17.65 -9.36
C SER A 175 -19.84 16.98 -8.01
N SER A 176 -18.88 16.23 -7.47
CA SER A 176 -19.06 15.44 -6.24
C SER A 176 -18.87 16.25 -4.95
N GLY A 177 -18.30 17.46 -5.04
CA GLY A 177 -17.91 18.20 -3.83
C GLY A 177 -16.76 17.54 -3.06
N LEU A 178 -16.04 16.59 -3.67
CA LEU A 178 -14.97 15.80 -3.03
C LEU A 178 -13.93 16.68 -2.30
N LEU A 179 -13.54 17.81 -2.91
CA LEU A 179 -12.53 18.71 -2.33
C LEU A 179 -13.05 19.52 -1.12
N SER A 180 -14.37 19.62 -0.93
CA SER A 180 -14.95 20.25 0.26
C SER A 180 -15.17 19.28 1.43
N MET A 181 -15.05 17.96 1.20
CA MET A 181 -15.38 16.94 2.19
C MET A 181 -14.33 16.80 3.30
N GLU A 182 -13.12 17.34 3.13
CA GLU A 182 -12.11 17.32 4.19
C GLU A 182 -12.60 18.07 5.44
N ALA A 183 -13.28 19.20 5.24
CA ALA A 183 -13.78 20.04 6.32
C ALA A 183 -15.04 19.46 7.00
N THR A 184 -15.88 18.73 6.26
CA THR A 184 -17.18 18.22 6.77
C THR A 184 -17.08 16.80 7.32
N ASP A 185 -16.38 15.92 6.60
CA ASP A 185 -16.40 14.47 6.82
C ASP A 185 -14.99 13.91 7.12
N GLY A 186 -13.96 14.76 7.11
CA GLY A 186 -12.57 14.35 7.32
C GLY A 186 -11.97 13.56 6.15
N LEU A 187 -12.65 13.56 5.00
CA LEU A 187 -12.17 12.88 3.80
C LEU A 187 -11.09 13.72 3.11
N LYS A 188 -9.85 13.22 3.10
CA LYS A 188 -8.71 13.92 2.54
C LYS A 188 -8.25 13.28 1.22
N PRO A 189 -8.74 13.73 0.05
CA PRO A 189 -8.30 13.21 -1.24
C PRO A 189 -6.85 13.63 -1.52
N ILE A 190 -6.03 12.68 -1.97
CA ILE A 190 -4.63 12.91 -2.35
C ILE A 190 -4.43 12.44 -3.79
N PHE A 191 -4.04 13.35 -4.67
CA PHE A 191 -3.86 13.06 -6.09
C PHE A 191 -2.39 12.79 -6.40
N TRP A 192 -2.05 11.53 -6.67
CA TRP A 192 -0.70 11.11 -7.07
C TRP A 192 -0.58 11.16 -8.59
N PHE A 193 -0.02 12.26 -9.11
CA PHE A 193 0.06 12.51 -10.54
C PHE A 193 1.39 12.03 -11.11
N VAL A 194 1.37 10.96 -11.91
CA VAL A 194 2.58 10.39 -12.51
C VAL A 194 2.96 11.14 -13.78
N VAL A 195 4.08 11.85 -13.73
CA VAL A 195 4.66 12.58 -14.86
C VAL A 195 5.77 11.74 -15.47
N LYS A 196 5.70 11.53 -16.77
CA LYS A 196 6.73 10.87 -17.56
C LYS A 196 7.39 11.89 -18.48
N PRO A 197 8.72 12.06 -18.43
CA PRO A 197 9.39 13.03 -19.26
C PRO A 197 9.37 12.54 -20.72
N GLN A 198 8.83 13.38 -21.59
CA GLN A 198 8.61 13.13 -23.01
C GLN A 198 8.76 14.45 -23.77
N ALA A 199 9.18 14.39 -25.03
CA ALA A 199 9.45 15.61 -25.80
C ALA A 199 8.23 16.55 -25.91
N ASP A 200 7.01 16.01 -25.96
CA ASP A 200 5.76 16.77 -26.10
C ASP A 200 5.22 17.35 -24.79
N ARG A 201 5.83 17.00 -23.64
CA ARG A 201 5.43 17.43 -22.30
C ARG A 201 3.96 17.12 -21.95
N ALA A 202 3.34 16.13 -22.61
CA ALA A 202 1.91 15.89 -22.48
C ALA A 202 1.48 15.59 -21.02
N SER A 203 2.24 14.76 -20.30
CA SER A 203 1.93 14.42 -18.91
C SER A 203 2.07 15.59 -17.94
N LEU A 204 3.04 16.49 -18.17
CA LEU A 204 3.20 17.70 -17.36
C LEU A 204 2.10 18.74 -17.65
N ASN A 205 1.68 18.88 -18.91
CA ASN A 205 0.56 19.76 -19.25
C ASN A 205 -0.74 19.28 -18.60
N GLN A 206 -1.02 17.96 -18.60
CA GLN A 206 -2.18 17.40 -17.91
C GLN A 206 -2.14 17.65 -16.40
N PHE A 207 -0.95 17.61 -15.79
CA PHE A 207 -0.77 17.98 -14.39
C PHE A 207 -1.16 19.45 -14.14
N TYR A 208 -0.71 20.37 -14.99
CA TYR A 208 -1.08 21.78 -14.86
C TYR A 208 -2.56 22.03 -15.08
N ASP A 209 -3.15 21.39 -16.09
CA ASP A 209 -4.59 21.49 -16.36
C ASP A 209 -5.40 21.01 -15.15
N PHE A 210 -5.02 19.86 -14.56
CA PHE A 210 -5.64 19.34 -13.35
C PHE A 210 -5.51 20.33 -12.18
N TYR A 211 -4.29 20.78 -11.90
CA TYR A 211 -4.03 21.65 -10.75
C TYR A 211 -4.76 23.00 -10.87
N ASN A 212 -4.77 23.58 -12.07
CA ASN A 212 -5.44 24.85 -12.36
C ASN A 212 -6.96 24.72 -12.35
N ALA A 213 -7.52 23.63 -12.88
CA ALA A 213 -8.96 23.37 -12.86
C ALA A 213 -9.52 23.35 -11.43
N HIS A 214 -8.73 22.86 -10.47
CA HIS A 214 -9.09 22.80 -9.06
C HIS A 214 -8.54 23.96 -8.23
N GLN A 215 -8.00 25.00 -8.88
CA GLN A 215 -7.50 26.24 -8.25
C GLN A 215 -6.50 25.99 -7.12
N GLY A 216 -5.72 24.91 -7.18
CA GLY A 216 -4.79 24.51 -6.12
C GLY A 216 -5.43 24.07 -4.80
N LYS A 217 -6.75 23.85 -4.76
CA LYS A 217 -7.45 23.30 -3.58
C LYS A 217 -7.19 21.81 -3.38
N ALA A 218 -6.88 21.11 -4.46
CA ALA A 218 -6.54 19.70 -4.42
C ALA A 218 -5.12 19.52 -3.85
N LEU A 219 -4.96 18.58 -2.91
CA LEU A 219 -3.65 18.13 -2.47
C LEU A 219 -3.05 17.21 -3.54
N VAL A 220 -2.01 17.69 -4.22
CA VAL A 220 -1.39 16.97 -5.35
C VAL A 220 0.06 16.62 -5.03
N VAL A 221 0.44 15.39 -5.38
CA VAL A 221 1.81 14.90 -5.37
C VAL A 221 2.25 14.71 -6.82
N LEU A 222 3.32 15.40 -7.22
CA LEU A 222 3.94 15.19 -8.51
C LEU A 222 4.93 14.03 -8.41
N VAL A 223 4.64 12.95 -9.12
CA VAL A 223 5.46 11.73 -9.13
C VAL A 223 6.30 11.72 -10.39
N LYS A 224 7.60 11.93 -10.24
CA LYS A 224 8.58 11.82 -11.33
C LYS A 224 8.82 10.33 -11.63
N SER A 225 8.35 9.90 -12.79
CA SER A 225 8.63 8.58 -13.37
C SER A 225 10.05 8.49 -13.97
N ARG A 226 10.40 7.32 -14.48
CA ARG A 226 11.71 7.06 -15.09
C ARG A 226 11.95 8.00 -16.29
N PRO A 227 13.12 8.68 -16.37
CA PRO A 227 13.51 9.39 -17.57
C PRO A 227 13.76 8.45 -18.76
N THR A 228 13.55 8.96 -19.97
CA THR A 228 13.95 8.25 -21.19
C THR A 228 15.38 8.65 -21.53
N ALA A 229 16.07 7.85 -22.36
CA ALA A 229 17.39 8.22 -22.86
C ALA A 229 17.39 9.56 -23.62
N GLU A 230 16.23 9.94 -24.16
CA GLU A 230 16.02 11.15 -24.96
C GLU A 230 15.63 12.37 -24.10
N CYS A 231 15.19 12.16 -22.85
CA CYS A 231 14.65 13.24 -22.02
C CYS A 231 14.97 13.01 -20.53
N SER A 232 15.93 13.80 -20.03
CA SER A 232 16.26 13.87 -18.61
C SER A 232 15.36 14.86 -17.87
N TRP A 233 15.26 14.74 -16.54
CA TRP A 233 14.43 15.64 -15.74
C TRP A 233 14.92 17.08 -15.74
N GLU A 234 16.24 17.27 -15.81
CA GLU A 234 16.90 18.57 -15.86
C GLU A 234 16.54 19.35 -17.13
N ASN A 235 16.35 18.63 -18.24
CA ASN A 235 15.96 19.22 -19.51
C ASN A 235 14.44 19.25 -19.70
N TYR A 236 13.70 18.49 -18.89
CA TYR A 236 12.25 18.41 -18.97
C TYR A 236 11.57 19.57 -18.24
N PHE A 237 12.07 19.98 -17.08
CA PHE A 237 11.53 21.14 -16.36
C PHE A 237 12.22 22.44 -16.79
N THR A 238 11.42 23.44 -17.12
CA THR A 238 11.86 24.83 -17.27
C THR A 238 11.97 25.51 -15.91
N GLU A 239 12.65 26.66 -15.85
CA GLU A 239 12.70 27.48 -14.64
C GLU A 239 11.30 27.87 -14.14
N LEU A 240 10.37 28.16 -15.06
CA LEU A 240 8.99 28.50 -14.72
C LEU A 240 8.23 27.33 -14.10
N ASP A 241 8.50 26.10 -14.56
CA ASP A 241 7.90 24.90 -13.95
C ASP A 241 8.38 24.70 -12.52
N LEU A 242 9.68 24.85 -12.29
CA LEU A 242 10.28 24.72 -10.96
C LEU A 242 9.76 25.82 -10.03
N GLN A 243 9.67 27.05 -10.52
CA GLN A 243 9.08 28.17 -9.79
C GLN A 243 7.63 27.86 -9.39
N PHE A 244 6.80 27.39 -10.33
CA PHE A 244 5.43 27.00 -10.06
C PHE A 244 5.34 25.92 -8.96
N ILE A 245 6.17 24.88 -9.06
CA ILE A 245 6.21 23.78 -8.09
C ILE A 245 6.59 24.29 -6.68
N VAL A 246 7.60 25.16 -6.59
CA VAL A 246 8.09 25.71 -5.32
C VAL A 246 7.08 26.67 -4.70
N GLU A 247 6.57 27.64 -5.47
CA GLU A 247 5.62 28.64 -4.99
C GLU A 247 4.31 28.02 -4.49
N ARG A 248 3.88 26.94 -5.12
CA ARG A 248 2.66 26.20 -4.74
C ARG A 248 2.92 25.09 -3.72
N GLN A 249 4.16 24.94 -3.27
CA GLN A 249 4.56 23.91 -2.30
C GLN A 249 4.13 22.49 -2.71
N ILE A 250 4.21 22.19 -4.01
CA ILE A 250 3.82 20.88 -4.54
C ILE A 250 4.85 19.86 -4.08
N VAL A 251 4.37 18.79 -3.45
CA VAL A 251 5.22 17.67 -3.04
C VAL A 251 5.67 16.92 -4.29
N CYS A 252 6.97 16.95 -4.54
CA CYS A 252 7.60 16.17 -5.61
C CYS A 252 8.24 14.91 -5.05
N VAL A 253 7.91 13.76 -5.62
CA VAL A 253 8.59 12.49 -5.33
C VAL A 253 9.24 11.94 -6.58
N GLU A 254 10.44 11.41 -6.42
CA GLU A 254 11.13 10.68 -7.48
C GLU A 254 11.15 9.20 -7.14
N ILE A 255 10.46 8.42 -7.97
CA ILE A 255 10.42 6.98 -7.79
C ILE A 255 11.70 6.42 -8.39
N ALA A 256 12.34 5.50 -7.67
CA ALA A 256 13.53 4.82 -8.13
C ALA A 256 13.30 4.21 -9.52
N ASN A 257 14.37 3.89 -10.24
CA ASN A 257 14.28 3.16 -11.49
C ASN A 257 14.52 1.67 -11.24
N LEU A 258 13.64 0.81 -11.76
CA LEU A 258 13.88 -0.63 -11.81
C LEU A 258 14.43 -1.01 -13.18
N GLU A 259 15.71 -1.35 -13.23
CA GLU A 259 16.33 -1.86 -14.45
C GLU A 259 16.24 -3.38 -14.50
N LEU A 260 15.27 -3.86 -15.27
CA LEU A 260 15.16 -5.25 -15.68
C LEU A 260 15.58 -5.38 -17.14
N ASN A 261 16.10 -6.54 -17.50
CA ASN A 261 16.30 -6.85 -18.92
C ASN A 261 14.94 -7.03 -19.62
N GLU A 262 14.95 -6.90 -20.94
CA GLU A 262 13.74 -6.95 -21.77
C GLU A 262 12.93 -8.23 -21.55
N ALA A 263 13.59 -9.39 -21.47
CA ALA A 263 12.92 -10.68 -21.22
C ALA A 263 12.17 -10.72 -19.87
N THR A 264 12.75 -10.14 -18.82
CA THR A 264 12.12 -10.10 -17.48
C THR A 264 10.97 -9.09 -17.46
N ASN A 265 11.12 -7.95 -18.13
CA ASN A 265 10.01 -7.02 -18.33
C ASN A 265 8.87 -7.71 -19.08
N LEU A 266 9.16 -8.36 -20.21
CA LEU A 266 8.19 -9.09 -21.01
C LEU A 266 7.44 -10.15 -20.18
N LEU A 267 8.12 -10.89 -19.31
CA LEU A 267 7.48 -11.86 -18.42
C LEU A 267 6.55 -11.19 -17.40
N LEU A 268 7.01 -10.13 -16.73
CA LEU A 268 6.16 -9.36 -15.82
C LEU A 268 4.91 -8.84 -16.52
N HIS A 269 5.05 -8.39 -17.77
CA HIS A 269 3.95 -7.87 -18.57
C HIS A 269 3.00 -8.96 -19.06
N LYS A 270 3.54 -10.06 -19.60
CA LYS A 270 2.76 -11.16 -20.19
C LYS A 270 1.94 -11.90 -19.14
N ASP A 271 2.52 -12.13 -17.96
CA ASP A 271 1.89 -12.94 -16.92
C ASP A 271 1.12 -12.07 -15.90
N HIS A 272 0.98 -10.77 -16.17
CA HIS A 272 0.30 -9.81 -15.30
C HIS A 272 0.81 -9.84 -13.84
N MET A 273 2.09 -10.15 -13.64
CA MET A 273 2.67 -10.32 -12.31
C MET A 273 2.88 -8.98 -11.64
N ARG A 274 2.36 -8.82 -10.42
CA ARG A 274 2.70 -7.68 -9.56
C ARG A 274 4.09 -7.88 -8.97
N PHE A 275 4.72 -6.78 -8.56
CA PHE A 275 5.97 -6.90 -7.82
C PHE A 275 5.81 -7.69 -6.52
N CYS A 276 4.67 -7.58 -5.81
CA CYS A 276 4.42 -8.40 -4.63
C CYS A 276 4.37 -9.89 -4.97
N ASP A 277 3.69 -10.27 -6.07
CA ASP A 277 3.62 -11.67 -6.52
C ASP A 277 5.03 -12.18 -6.86
N LEU A 278 5.83 -11.35 -7.52
CA LEU A 278 7.21 -11.69 -7.87
C LEU A 278 8.08 -11.89 -6.63
N LEU A 279 7.92 -11.04 -5.61
CA LEU A 279 8.71 -11.09 -4.38
C LEU A 279 8.44 -12.32 -3.53
N ASP A 280 7.31 -12.98 -3.78
CA ASP A 280 6.88 -14.20 -3.12
C ASP A 280 7.27 -15.47 -3.90
N LEU A 281 7.80 -15.33 -5.12
CA LEU A 281 8.29 -16.47 -5.89
C LEU A 281 9.54 -17.08 -5.26
N VAL A 282 9.58 -18.42 -5.25
CA VAL A 282 10.84 -19.15 -5.08
C VAL A 282 11.72 -18.85 -6.31
N PRO A 283 13.03 -18.58 -6.13
CA PRO A 283 13.91 -18.28 -7.27
C PRO A 283 13.84 -19.34 -8.37
N THR A 284 13.46 -18.92 -9.57
CA THR A 284 13.41 -19.79 -10.77
C THR A 284 14.59 -19.45 -11.71
N PRO A 285 14.88 -20.27 -12.73
CA PRO A 285 15.85 -19.89 -13.76
C PRO A 285 15.54 -18.54 -14.42
N GLU A 286 14.26 -18.21 -14.59
CA GLU A 286 13.77 -16.96 -15.17
C GLU A 286 13.94 -15.79 -14.19
N PHE A 287 13.62 -16.02 -12.90
CA PHE A 287 13.70 -15.06 -11.81
C PHE A 287 14.71 -15.49 -10.76
N GLY A 288 15.99 -15.57 -11.16
CA GLY A 288 17.07 -15.91 -10.23
C GLY A 288 17.18 -14.94 -9.06
N ILE A 289 17.84 -15.38 -7.98
CA ILE A 289 17.95 -14.67 -6.69
C ILE A 289 18.34 -13.20 -6.85
N THR A 290 19.29 -12.90 -7.73
CA THR A 290 19.77 -11.53 -7.98
C THR A 290 18.67 -10.62 -8.52
N LYS A 291 17.80 -11.10 -9.42
CA LYS A 291 16.69 -10.31 -9.97
C LYS A 291 15.62 -10.05 -8.92
N LEU A 292 15.24 -11.07 -8.16
CA LEU A 292 14.29 -10.94 -7.04
C LEU A 292 14.80 -9.94 -5.99
N ARG A 293 16.10 -9.98 -5.67
CA ARG A 293 16.73 -9.02 -4.77
C ARG A 293 16.67 -7.59 -5.31
N ARG A 294 16.90 -7.38 -6.61
CA ARG A 294 16.78 -6.06 -7.25
C ARG A 294 15.35 -5.52 -7.16
N VAL A 295 14.37 -6.36 -7.47
CA VAL A 295 12.94 -6.01 -7.36
C VAL A 295 12.62 -5.64 -5.91
N ARG A 296 13.11 -6.42 -4.94
CA ARG A 296 12.90 -6.12 -3.51
C ARG A 296 13.46 -4.77 -3.12
N SER A 297 14.73 -4.53 -3.43
CA SER A 297 15.40 -3.26 -3.15
C SER A 297 14.71 -2.07 -3.83
N TYR A 298 14.25 -2.23 -5.07
CA TYR A 298 13.45 -1.22 -5.75
C TYR A 298 12.14 -0.93 -5.03
N VAL A 299 11.39 -1.98 -4.67
CA VAL A 299 10.11 -1.85 -3.96
C VAL A 299 10.32 -1.18 -2.60
N ASP A 300 11.34 -1.59 -1.86
CA ASP A 300 11.73 -0.98 -0.58
C ASP A 300 12.02 0.52 -0.74
N ALA A 301 12.78 0.90 -1.77
CA ALA A 301 13.09 2.29 -2.07
C ALA A 301 11.81 3.09 -2.43
N CYS A 302 10.92 2.54 -3.24
CA CYS A 302 9.65 3.19 -3.58
C CYS A 302 8.78 3.42 -2.34
N VAL A 303 8.71 2.42 -1.45
CA VAL A 303 7.96 2.50 -0.20
C VAL A 303 8.56 3.58 0.70
N ALA A 304 9.88 3.59 0.87
CA ALA A 304 10.56 4.61 1.66
C ALA A 304 10.30 6.03 1.13
N THR A 305 10.39 6.24 -0.19
CA THR A 305 10.11 7.53 -0.83
C THR A 305 8.66 7.98 -0.58
N ILE A 306 7.69 7.08 -0.75
CA ILE A 306 6.28 7.41 -0.53
C ILE A 306 6.02 7.75 0.94
N LEU A 307 6.55 6.97 1.88
CA LEU A 307 6.39 7.23 3.32
C LEU A 307 7.07 8.54 3.75
N ALA A 308 8.19 8.91 3.14
CA ALA A 308 8.87 10.16 3.42
C ALA A 308 8.02 11.41 3.13
N THR A 309 6.98 11.29 2.31
CA THR A 309 6.02 12.38 2.08
C THR A 309 5.18 12.73 3.31
N LYS A 310 5.00 11.77 4.24
CA LYS A 310 4.11 11.89 5.41
C LYS A 310 2.66 12.23 5.05
N LEU A 311 2.25 11.94 3.82
CA LEU A 311 0.89 12.16 3.34
C LEU A 311 -0.02 10.96 3.54
N LEU A 312 0.56 9.78 3.79
CA LEU A 312 -0.20 8.58 4.12
C LEU A 312 -0.44 8.50 5.63
N PRO A 313 -1.56 7.88 6.06
CA PRO A 313 -1.85 7.73 7.47
C PRO A 313 -0.70 7.02 8.18
N GLU A 314 -0.27 7.58 9.31
CA GLU A 314 0.59 6.85 10.24
C GLU A 314 -0.20 5.64 10.72
N VAL A 315 0.46 4.48 10.79
CA VAL A 315 -0.11 3.24 11.37
C VAL A 315 -0.25 3.43 12.87
N THR A 316 -1.14 4.33 13.25
CA THR A 316 -1.65 4.45 14.60
C THR A 316 -2.86 3.54 14.61
N GLY A 317 -2.84 2.49 15.43
CA GLY A 317 -3.90 1.47 15.53
C GLY A 317 -5.26 1.99 16.04
N THR A 318 -5.59 3.24 15.73
CA THR A 318 -6.82 3.92 16.11
C THR A 318 -7.85 3.67 15.03
N VAL A 319 -8.72 2.70 15.31
CA VAL A 319 -10.01 2.51 14.61
C VAL A 319 -10.67 3.89 14.47
N ARG A 320 -10.93 4.36 13.24
CA ARG A 320 -11.76 5.54 12.99
C ARG A 320 -13.09 5.30 13.71
N LYS A 321 -13.35 6.02 14.80
CA LYS A 321 -14.64 5.98 15.47
C LYS A 321 -15.66 6.51 14.46
N GLN A 322 -16.46 5.62 13.88
CA GLN A 322 -17.61 6.01 13.08
C GLN A 322 -18.41 7.05 13.88
N SER A 323 -18.47 8.26 13.36
CA SER A 323 -19.29 9.34 13.87
C SER A 323 -20.75 8.97 13.64
N THR A 324 -21.30 8.12 14.52
CA THR A 324 -22.75 7.91 14.64
C THR A 324 -23.36 9.15 15.28
N LYS A 325 -23.40 10.25 14.52
CA LYS A 325 -24.31 11.37 14.80
C LYS A 325 -25.66 10.98 14.20
N VAL A 326 -26.32 10.00 14.82
CA VAL A 326 -27.75 9.77 14.58
C VAL A 326 -28.47 10.99 15.17
N LYS A 327 -29.08 11.78 14.28
CA LYS A 327 -30.05 12.82 14.59
C LYS A 327 -31.05 12.29 15.62
N LYS A 328 -30.97 12.82 16.84
CA LYS A 328 -32.02 12.68 17.86
C LYS A 328 -32.86 13.95 17.84
N GLU A 329 -33.57 14.17 16.73
CA GLU A 329 -34.59 15.21 16.59
C GLU A 329 -35.75 14.60 15.80
N GLU A 330 -36.62 13.87 16.50
CA GLU A 330 -38.04 13.65 16.17
C GLU A 330 -38.64 12.69 17.21
N ALA A 331 -38.81 13.19 18.44
CA ALA A 331 -39.71 12.59 19.45
C ALA A 331 -39.91 13.60 20.59
N THR A 332 -40.55 14.73 20.31
CA THR A 332 -41.23 15.58 21.31
C THR A 332 -42.20 16.50 20.57
N ASN A 333 -43.21 15.88 19.95
CA ASN A 333 -44.51 16.47 19.70
C ASN A 333 -45.51 15.31 19.74
N GLY A 334 -45.94 15.01 20.96
CA GLY A 334 -46.97 14.07 21.33
C GLY A 334 -47.46 14.45 22.71
#